data_AF-A0A9E1VIA0-F1
#
_entry.id   AF-A0A9E1VIA0-F1
#
_cell.length_a   1.000
_cell.length_b   1.000
_cell.length_c   1.000
_cell.angle_alpha   90.00
_cell.angle_beta   90.00
_cell.angle_gamma   90.00
#
_symmetry.space_group_name_H-M   'P 1'
#
loop_
_entity.id
_entity.type
_entity.pdbx_description
1 polymer ?
#
loop_
_entity_poly.entity_id
_entity_poly.type
_entity_poly.pdbx_seq_one_letter_code
_entity_poly.pdbx_strand_id
1 'polypeptide(L)'
;MKSSPALFTQVKHALPLALVGGLVLLGTSPGGHDAALAAPVFVVEESAVTCFEVIGPAPELREMARRTAKSDPGRMSAFVVRVDASVVADIKAAFDDVSDSPHEGFEQTRAGSIEFASTAPDADVRSGATTQVLPRYGYLMFTMADGVVDHIRSQRPRCGARQRFDKAPFATLHRNVRGTLRGMLDQERR
;
A
#
# COMPACT_ATOMS: atom_id res chain seq x y z
N MET A 1 2.76 -65.70 7.23
CA MET A 1 1.61 -66.43 6.64
C MET A 1 0.37 -65.60 6.93
N LYS A 2 -0.23 -64.95 5.93
CA LYS A 2 -1.51 -65.37 5.28
C LYS A 2 -2.62 -65.55 6.34
N SER A 3 -3.73 -64.80 6.40
CA SER A 3 -4.54 -64.19 5.33
C SER A 3 -5.59 -63.23 5.92
N SER A 4 -5.97 -62.19 5.18
CA SER A 4 -7.34 -61.63 5.21
C SER A 4 -8.28 -62.53 4.38
N PRO A 5 -9.59 -62.54 4.66
CA PRO A 5 -10.58 -61.83 3.82
C PRO A 5 -11.68 -61.13 4.67
N ALA A 6 -12.22 -59.95 4.33
CA ALA A 6 -13.20 -59.64 3.26
C ALA A 6 -14.43 -60.58 3.32
N LEU A 7 -15.71 -60.20 3.23
CA LEU A 7 -16.45 -59.05 2.70
C LEU A 7 -17.94 -59.28 3.09
N PHE A 8 -18.82 -58.26 3.10
CA PHE A 8 -20.19 -58.27 2.49
C PHE A 8 -20.95 -57.01 2.96
N THR A 9 -20.93 -55.91 2.20
CA THR A 9 -21.89 -55.54 1.12
C THR A 9 -23.23 -54.98 1.64
N GLN A 10 -23.44 -53.67 1.46
CA GLN A 10 -24.63 -53.21 0.75
C GLN A 10 -24.30 -52.05 -0.18
N VAL A 11 -24.52 -52.34 -1.45
CA VAL A 11 -24.61 -51.43 -2.59
C VAL A 11 -26.09 -51.11 -2.78
N LYS A 12 -26.45 -49.86 -3.06
CA LYS A 12 -27.44 -49.52 -4.11
C LYS A 12 -27.40 -48.02 -4.45
N HIS A 13 -26.75 -47.67 -5.57
CA HIS A 13 -27.35 -47.11 -6.82
C HIS A 13 -27.44 -45.57 -6.77
N ALA A 14 -26.61 -44.82 -7.51
CA ALA A 14 -26.60 -44.55 -8.96
C ALA A 14 -27.11 -43.11 -9.18
N LEU A 15 -26.20 -42.15 -9.48
CA LEU A 15 -25.96 -41.53 -10.82
C LEU A 15 -27.15 -40.67 -11.34
N PRO A 16 -26.94 -39.71 -12.26
CA PRO A 16 -26.03 -38.55 -12.31
C PRO A 16 -26.83 -37.30 -12.83
N LEU A 17 -26.16 -36.28 -13.39
CA LEU A 17 -26.72 -35.11 -14.13
C LEU A 17 -27.46 -34.05 -13.26
N ALA A 18 -27.41 -32.74 -13.50
CA ALA A 18 -26.93 -31.92 -14.60
C ALA A 18 -26.75 -30.46 -14.13
N LEU A 19 -25.93 -29.71 -14.89
CA LEU A 19 -25.87 -28.26 -14.98
C LEU A 19 -27.26 -27.58 -15.00
N VAL A 20 -27.48 -26.60 -14.12
CA VAL A 20 -28.19 -25.31 -14.38
C VAL A 20 -27.64 -24.34 -13.31
N GLY A 21 -26.83 -23.34 -13.64
CA GLY A 21 -27.32 -22.09 -14.22
C GLY A 21 -28.05 -21.24 -13.17
N GLY A 22 -27.33 -20.76 -12.16
CA GLY A 22 -27.89 -19.92 -11.08
C GLY A 22 -27.25 -18.53 -11.02
N LEU A 23 -27.20 -17.85 -12.16
CA LEU A 23 -26.89 -16.43 -12.23
C LEU A 23 -28.09 -15.66 -11.66
N VAL A 24 -28.00 -15.21 -10.41
CA VAL A 24 -29.00 -14.28 -9.84
C VAL A 24 -28.66 -12.88 -10.35
N LEU A 25 -29.11 -12.60 -11.58
CA LEU A 25 -29.33 -11.24 -12.08
C LEU A 25 -30.64 -10.72 -11.48
N LEU A 26 -30.55 -10.07 -10.32
CA LEU A 26 -31.67 -9.28 -9.80
C LEU A 26 -31.65 -7.89 -10.46
N GLY A 27 -32.61 -7.75 -11.37
CA GLY A 27 -33.16 -6.56 -12.02
C GLY A 27 -32.71 -5.17 -11.56
N THR A 28 -32.05 -4.49 -12.50
CA THR A 28 -32.41 -3.17 -13.05
C THR A 28 -33.32 -2.26 -12.22
N SER A 29 -32.70 -1.33 -11.51
CA SER A 29 -33.24 0.01 -11.32
C SER A 29 -32.58 0.94 -12.37
N PRO A 30 -33.31 1.58 -13.29
CA PRO A 30 -32.76 2.64 -14.12
C PRO A 30 -32.75 3.92 -13.30
N GLY A 31 -31.88 3.95 -12.28
CA GLY A 31 -31.61 5.14 -11.49
C GLY A 31 -30.20 5.58 -11.84
N GLY A 32 -30.09 6.55 -12.75
CA GLY A 32 -28.82 7.20 -13.05
C GLY A 32 -28.16 7.70 -11.78
N HIS A 33 -27.19 6.93 -11.31
CA HIS A 33 -26.17 7.34 -10.37
C HIS A 33 -24.90 6.96 -11.10
N ASP A 34 -24.14 7.96 -11.54
CA ASP A 34 -22.72 7.79 -11.77
C ASP A 34 -22.16 7.12 -10.52
N ALA A 35 -22.00 5.81 -10.58
CA ALA A 35 -21.25 5.05 -9.60
C ALA A 35 -19.82 5.49 -9.82
N ALA A 36 -19.44 6.59 -9.16
CA ALA A 36 -18.05 6.95 -8.95
C ALA A 36 -17.43 5.75 -8.22
N LEU A 37 -16.87 4.82 -9.00
CA LEU A 37 -16.09 3.71 -8.49
C LEU A 37 -15.03 4.32 -7.57
N ALA A 38 -15.11 4.02 -6.28
CA ALA A 38 -14.12 4.49 -5.32
C ALA A 38 -12.74 4.04 -5.81
N ALA A 39 -11.78 4.97 -5.87
CA ALA A 39 -10.45 4.65 -6.34
C ALA A 39 -9.84 3.51 -5.51
N PRO A 40 -9.16 2.53 -6.14
CA PRO A 40 -8.62 1.39 -5.42
C PRO A 40 -7.58 1.82 -4.39
N VAL A 41 -7.64 1.23 -3.19
CA VAL A 41 -6.65 1.41 -2.13
C VAL A 41 -6.04 0.06 -1.78
N PHE A 42 -4.72 -0.07 -1.92
CA PHE A 42 -3.99 -1.25 -1.46
C PHE A 42 -3.35 -0.96 -0.11
N VAL A 43 -3.58 -1.81 0.88
CA VAL A 43 -3.03 -1.62 2.22
C VAL A 43 -1.78 -2.47 2.40
N VAL A 44 -0.67 -1.83 2.74
CA VAL A 44 0.57 -2.47 3.18
C VAL A 44 0.61 -2.44 4.70
N GLU A 45 0.48 -3.61 5.31
CA GLU A 45 0.61 -3.75 6.76
C GLU A 45 2.06 -3.60 7.22
N GLU A 46 2.25 -3.01 8.40
CA GLU A 46 3.56 -2.94 9.06
C GLU A 46 4.21 -4.33 9.26
N SER A 47 3.40 -5.38 9.38
CA SER A 47 3.82 -6.78 9.48
C SER A 47 4.64 -7.25 8.25
N ALA A 48 4.35 -6.71 7.06
CA ALA A 48 4.99 -7.04 5.79
C ALA A 48 6.36 -6.34 5.58
N VAL A 49 6.75 -5.43 6.48
CA VAL A 49 8.01 -4.69 6.38
C VAL A 49 9.19 -5.57 6.77
N THR A 50 10.10 -5.79 5.83
CA THR A 50 11.33 -6.57 6.04
C THR A 50 12.48 -5.71 6.57
N CYS A 51 12.56 -4.45 6.14
CA CYS A 51 13.52 -3.46 6.59
C CYS A 51 12.99 -2.05 6.33
N PHE A 52 13.61 -1.05 6.95
CA PHE A 52 13.27 0.36 6.74
C PHE A 52 14.54 1.22 6.55
N GLU A 53 14.40 2.42 6.00
CA GLU A 53 15.46 3.44 6.00
C GLU A 53 14.86 4.85 5.96
N VAL A 54 15.31 5.75 6.83
CA VAL A 54 14.85 7.15 6.80
C VAL A 54 15.50 7.89 5.64
N ILE A 55 14.69 8.55 4.84
CA ILE A 55 15.15 9.38 3.72
C ILE A 55 15.52 10.78 4.20
N GLY A 56 14.61 11.45 4.91
CA GLY A 56 14.84 12.76 5.50
C GLY A 56 13.57 13.46 5.97
N PRO A 57 13.69 14.66 6.55
CA PRO A 57 12.56 15.41 7.08
C PRO A 57 11.59 15.88 5.97
N ALA A 58 10.32 16.03 6.33
CA ALA A 58 9.23 16.42 5.43
C ALA A 58 8.35 17.56 6.01
N PRO A 59 8.92 18.75 6.27
CA PRO A 59 8.19 19.85 6.91
C PRO A 59 7.03 20.38 6.07
N GLU A 60 7.12 20.31 4.73
CA GLU A 60 6.05 20.73 3.82
C GLU A 60 4.82 19.82 3.94
N LEU A 61 5.01 18.50 4.14
CA LEU A 61 3.88 17.59 4.38
C LEU A 61 3.23 17.85 5.74
N ARG A 62 4.03 18.15 6.78
CA ARG A 62 3.49 18.58 8.08
C ARG A 62 2.62 19.82 7.94
N GLU A 63 3.06 20.82 7.19
CA GLU A 63 2.29 22.03 6.96
C GLU A 63 0.97 21.73 6.24
N MET A 64 1.00 20.93 5.17
CA MET A 64 -0.21 20.50 4.45
C MET A 64 -1.18 19.73 5.35
N ALA A 65 -0.66 18.77 6.13
CA ALA A 65 -1.44 17.99 7.08
C ALA A 65 -2.06 18.89 8.16
N ARG A 66 -1.28 19.84 8.71
CA ARG A 66 -1.78 20.81 9.70
C ARG A 66 -2.91 21.67 9.16
N ARG A 67 -2.82 22.12 7.91
CA ARG A 67 -3.89 22.91 7.25
C ARG A 67 -5.14 22.08 7.01
N THR A 68 -4.98 20.83 6.59
CA THR A 68 -6.09 19.94 6.25
C THR A 68 -6.82 19.42 7.49
N ALA A 69 -6.08 18.87 8.45
CA ALA A 69 -6.63 18.25 9.66
C ALA A 69 -6.98 19.24 10.77
N LYS A 70 -6.53 20.51 10.68
CA LYS A 70 -6.61 21.52 11.74
C LYS A 70 -5.93 21.11 13.06
N SER A 71 -5.09 20.08 13.02
CA SER A 71 -4.25 19.60 14.13
C SER A 71 -2.83 19.36 13.61
N ASP A 72 -1.82 19.63 14.45
CA ASP A 72 -0.43 19.40 14.07
C ASP A 72 -0.05 17.93 14.31
N PRO A 73 0.31 17.15 13.26
CA PRO A 73 0.74 15.77 13.42
C PRO A 73 2.14 15.65 14.06
N GLY A 74 2.79 16.77 14.35
CA GLY A 74 4.16 16.82 14.83
C GLY A 74 5.17 16.78 13.68
N ARG A 75 6.43 16.49 14.00
CA ARG A 75 7.47 16.35 12.96
C ARG A 75 7.13 15.17 12.06
N MET A 76 7.32 15.36 10.75
CA MET A 76 7.14 14.30 9.76
C MET A 76 8.44 14.01 9.02
N SER A 77 8.63 12.74 8.67
CA SER A 77 9.81 12.25 7.97
C SER A 77 9.40 11.32 6.82
N ALA A 78 10.08 11.46 5.69
CA ALA A 78 10.01 10.48 4.63
C ALA A 78 10.93 9.29 4.94
N PHE A 79 10.43 8.09 4.72
CA PHE A 79 11.14 6.85 4.92
C PHE A 79 10.77 5.87 3.82
N VAL A 80 11.66 4.90 3.59
CA VAL A 80 11.37 3.76 2.75
C VAL A 80 11.18 2.52 3.59
N VAL A 81 10.30 1.64 3.13
CA VAL A 81 10.14 0.28 3.63
C VAL A 81 10.37 -0.69 2.49
N ARG A 82 10.97 -1.84 2.81
CA ARG A 82 11.04 -2.95 1.86
C ARG A 82 9.98 -3.99 2.20
N VAL A 83 9.29 -4.47 1.19
CA VAL A 83 8.36 -5.59 1.28
C VAL A 83 8.86 -6.76 0.44
N ASP A 84 8.31 -7.94 0.70
CA ASP A 84 8.66 -9.15 -0.04
C ASP A 84 8.12 -9.14 -1.48
N ALA A 85 8.71 -9.97 -2.33
CA ALA A 85 8.36 -10.04 -3.75
C ALA A 85 6.89 -10.44 -3.99
N SER A 86 6.29 -11.24 -3.10
CA SER A 86 4.86 -11.57 -3.15
C SER A 86 3.99 -10.31 -2.96
N VAL A 87 4.30 -9.50 -1.94
CA VAL A 87 3.58 -8.25 -1.67
C VAL A 87 3.73 -7.27 -2.85
N VAL A 88 4.90 -7.22 -3.48
CA VAL A 88 5.10 -6.41 -4.71
C VAL A 88 4.19 -6.88 -5.84
N ALA A 89 4.07 -8.20 -6.03
CA ALA A 89 3.19 -8.77 -7.06
C ALA A 89 1.72 -8.45 -6.76
N ASP A 90 1.30 -8.56 -5.50
CA ASP A 90 -0.06 -8.25 -5.07
C ASP A 90 -0.40 -6.77 -5.27
N ILE A 91 0.52 -5.86 -4.93
CA ILE A 91 0.38 -4.42 -5.21
C ILE A 91 0.19 -4.18 -6.70
N LYS A 92 1.04 -4.76 -7.54
CA LYS A 92 0.97 -4.56 -8.99
C LYS A 92 -0.29 -5.16 -9.61
N ALA A 93 -0.80 -6.25 -9.06
CA ALA A 93 -2.05 -6.87 -9.51
C ALA A 93 -3.29 -6.08 -9.09
N ALA A 94 -3.19 -5.24 -8.05
CA ALA A 94 -4.30 -4.44 -7.55
C ALA A 94 -4.63 -3.20 -8.40
N PHE A 95 -3.73 -2.80 -9.31
CA PHE A 95 -3.89 -1.61 -10.14
C PHE A 95 -3.78 -1.96 -11.62
N ASP A 96 -4.82 -1.66 -12.39
CA ASP A 96 -4.85 -1.78 -13.86
C ASP A 96 -4.49 -0.48 -14.58
N ASP A 97 -4.31 0.61 -13.82
CA ASP A 97 -4.14 1.99 -14.30
C ASP A 97 -2.72 2.54 -14.10
N VAL A 98 -1.71 1.69 -14.30
CA VAL A 98 -0.30 2.04 -14.08
C VAL A 98 0.26 2.90 -15.21
N SER A 99 1.02 3.93 -14.86
CA SER A 99 1.81 4.73 -15.80
C SER A 99 3.16 5.14 -15.22
N ASP A 100 4.05 5.62 -16.08
CA ASP A 100 5.30 6.23 -15.64
C ASP A 100 5.03 7.42 -14.71
N SER A 101 5.78 7.47 -13.61
CA SER A 101 5.76 8.61 -12.70
C SER A 101 6.52 9.78 -13.33
N PRO A 102 6.16 11.05 -13.03
CA PRO A 102 7.03 12.20 -13.33
C PRO A 102 8.38 12.13 -12.61
N HIS A 103 8.57 11.15 -11.71
CA HIS A 103 9.83 10.87 -11.06
C HIS A 103 10.55 9.70 -11.75
N GLU A 104 11.70 9.99 -12.36
CA GLU A 104 12.44 9.03 -13.18
C GLU A 104 12.69 7.67 -12.50
N GLY A 105 12.33 6.60 -13.21
CA GLY A 105 12.50 5.22 -12.75
C GLY A 105 11.48 4.78 -11.69
N PHE A 106 10.38 5.49 -11.54
CA PHE A 106 9.22 5.07 -10.74
C PHE A 106 7.98 4.93 -11.63
N GLU A 107 7.13 3.98 -11.27
CA GLU A 107 5.77 3.83 -11.80
C GLU A 107 4.79 4.37 -10.76
N GLN A 108 3.58 4.75 -11.18
CA GLN A 108 2.50 5.15 -10.28
C GLN A 108 1.13 4.68 -10.80
N THR A 109 0.19 4.51 -9.89
CA THR A 109 -1.25 4.41 -10.24
C THR A 109 -1.80 5.81 -10.53
N ARG A 110 -2.76 5.92 -11.45
CA ARG A 110 -3.35 7.21 -11.86
C ARG A 110 -4.44 7.67 -10.89
N ALA A 111 -5.28 6.74 -10.44
CA ALA A 111 -6.41 7.03 -9.56
C ALA A 111 -6.22 6.41 -8.17
N GLY A 112 -5.59 5.25 -8.07
CA GLY A 112 -5.45 4.49 -6.84
C GLY A 112 -4.44 5.08 -5.85
N SER A 113 -4.29 4.40 -4.71
CA SER A 113 -3.23 4.67 -3.75
C SER A 113 -2.84 3.45 -2.95
N ILE A 114 -1.63 3.47 -2.42
CA ILE A 114 -1.09 2.49 -1.48
C ILE A 114 -1.08 3.16 -0.10
N GLU A 115 -1.73 2.57 0.88
CA GLU A 115 -1.76 3.02 2.27
C GLU A 115 -0.83 2.17 3.14
N PHE A 116 -0.06 2.81 4.01
CA PHE A 116 0.72 2.13 5.04
C PHE A 116 -0.08 2.05 6.35
N ALA A 117 -0.50 0.84 6.71
CA ALA A 117 -1.20 0.61 7.96
C ALA A 117 -0.20 0.40 9.11
N SER A 118 0.01 1.46 9.91
CA SER A 118 0.82 1.40 11.12
C SER A 118 -0.01 1.24 12.39
N THR A 119 0.57 0.55 13.37
CA THR A 119 0.01 0.38 14.71
C THR A 119 0.73 1.21 15.78
N ALA A 120 1.50 2.23 15.36
CA ALA A 120 2.28 3.05 16.29
C ALA A 120 1.38 3.71 17.35
N PRO A 121 1.61 3.47 18.65
CA PRO A 121 0.83 4.11 19.70
C PRO A 121 1.16 5.60 19.76
N ASP A 122 0.16 6.41 20.13
CA ASP A 122 0.30 7.84 20.41
C ASP A 122 0.83 8.70 19.24
N ALA A 123 0.82 8.17 18.01
CA ALA A 123 1.22 8.86 16.80
C ALA A 123 0.04 9.08 15.85
N ASP A 124 0.12 10.13 15.02
CA ASP A 124 -0.78 10.26 13.89
C ASP A 124 -0.38 9.27 12.79
N VAL A 125 -1.12 8.16 12.71
CA VAL A 125 -0.91 7.07 11.75
C VAL A 125 -1.58 7.32 10.40
N ARG A 126 -2.40 8.37 10.24
CA ARG A 126 -3.13 8.64 9.00
C ARG A 126 -2.44 9.71 8.15
N SER A 127 -1.85 10.72 8.77
CA SER A 127 -1.20 11.82 8.06
C SER A 127 -0.04 11.32 7.20
N GLY A 128 -0.21 11.43 5.88
CA GLY A 128 0.79 11.05 4.88
C GLY A 128 1.04 9.54 4.76
N ALA A 129 0.09 8.73 5.23
CA ALA A 129 0.13 7.26 5.15
C ALA A 129 -0.01 6.73 3.71
N THR A 130 -0.33 7.57 2.73
CA THR A 130 -0.62 7.14 1.36
C THR A 130 0.44 7.58 0.35
N THR A 131 0.62 6.78 -0.69
CA THR A 131 1.44 7.10 -1.88
C THR A 131 0.78 6.54 -3.13
N GLN A 132 0.95 7.19 -4.27
CA GLN A 132 0.55 6.64 -5.57
C GLN A 132 1.73 5.96 -6.28
N VAL A 133 2.95 6.15 -5.76
CA VAL A 133 4.17 5.61 -6.35
C VAL A 133 4.27 4.13 -6.03
N LEU A 134 4.38 3.31 -7.07
CA LEU A 134 4.51 1.85 -6.96
C LEU A 134 5.89 1.45 -6.42
N PRO A 135 6.03 0.21 -5.90
CA PRO A 135 7.30 -0.28 -5.41
C PRO A 135 8.39 -0.28 -6.49
N ARG A 136 9.54 0.33 -6.19
CA ARG A 136 10.75 0.24 -7.01
C ARG A 136 11.72 -0.75 -6.37
N TYR A 137 12.00 -1.86 -7.05
CA TYR A 137 12.84 -2.95 -6.52
C TYR A 137 12.39 -3.48 -5.15
N GLY A 138 11.08 -3.48 -4.90
CA GLY A 138 10.49 -3.91 -3.61
C GLY A 138 10.51 -2.86 -2.50
N TYR A 139 10.90 -1.62 -2.80
CA TYR A 139 10.90 -0.51 -1.85
C TYR A 139 9.75 0.46 -2.15
N LEU A 140 9.02 0.81 -1.10
CA LEU A 140 7.97 1.83 -1.07
C LEU A 140 8.46 3.02 -0.25
N MET A 141 8.03 4.23 -0.62
CA MET A 141 8.32 5.44 0.15
C MET A 141 7.03 6.02 0.71
N PHE A 142 7.03 6.31 2.00
CA PHE A 142 5.94 6.96 2.73
C PHE A 142 6.48 8.20 3.46
N THR A 143 5.58 9.07 3.90
CA THR A 143 5.93 10.22 4.74
C THR A 143 4.95 10.35 5.88
N MET A 144 5.37 10.07 7.10
CA MET A 144 4.47 10.02 8.26
C MET A 144 5.08 10.78 9.45
N ALA A 145 4.32 10.88 10.54
CA ALA A 145 4.81 11.45 11.78
C ALA A 145 6.04 10.67 12.31
N ASP A 146 6.99 11.38 12.93
CA ASP A 146 8.22 10.79 13.46
C ASP A 146 7.95 9.66 14.46
N GLY A 147 6.83 9.71 15.21
CA GLY A 147 6.41 8.63 16.11
C GLY A 147 6.20 7.29 15.40
N VAL A 148 5.65 7.31 14.18
CA VAL A 148 5.51 6.11 13.34
C VAL A 148 6.88 5.61 12.88
N VAL A 149 7.74 6.52 12.45
CA VAL A 149 9.09 6.18 11.97
C VAL A 149 9.94 5.58 13.09
N ASP A 150 9.87 6.14 14.28
CA ASP A 150 10.59 5.65 15.46
C ASP A 150 10.01 4.31 15.94
N HIS A 151 8.70 4.11 15.85
CA HIS A 151 8.06 2.83 16.14
C HIS A 151 8.59 1.71 15.21
N ILE A 152 8.56 1.93 13.90
CA ILE A 152 9.07 0.95 12.92
C ILE A 152 10.57 0.71 13.13
N ARG A 153 11.34 1.78 13.40
CA ARG A 153 12.78 1.68 13.69
C ARG A 153 13.09 0.78 14.87
N SER A 154 12.23 0.76 15.89
CA SER A 154 12.41 -0.11 17.06
C SER A 154 12.19 -1.59 16.75
N GLN A 155 11.46 -1.91 15.67
CA GLN A 155 11.07 -3.28 15.31
C GLN A 155 11.83 -3.85 14.12
N ARG A 156 12.27 -3.01 13.18
CA ARG A 156 12.78 -3.45 11.87
C ARG A 156 14.24 -3.03 11.68
N PRO A 157 15.06 -3.86 11.00
CA PRO A 157 16.45 -3.52 10.70
C PRO A 157 16.52 -2.44 9.59
N ARG A 158 17.68 -1.77 9.49
CA ARG A 158 17.96 -0.85 8.38
C ARG A 158 18.19 -1.60 7.06
N CYS A 159 17.64 -1.10 5.96
CA CYS A 159 17.72 -1.78 4.66
C CYS A 159 19.12 -1.98 4.09
N GLY A 160 20.07 -1.13 4.46
CA GLY A 160 21.49 -1.25 4.08
C GLY A 160 22.31 -2.22 4.93
N ALA A 161 21.75 -2.79 6.00
CA ALA A 161 22.53 -3.60 6.95
C ALA A 161 22.94 -4.97 6.40
N ARG A 162 22.19 -5.51 5.43
CA ARG A 162 22.42 -6.85 4.86
C ARG A 162 22.38 -6.90 3.32
N GLN A 163 21.85 -5.86 2.67
CA GLN A 163 21.70 -5.79 1.22
C GLN A 163 22.04 -4.39 0.73
N ARG A 164 22.50 -4.27 -0.53
CA ARG A 164 22.83 -2.97 -1.13
C ARG A 164 21.54 -2.23 -1.46
N PHE A 165 21.15 -1.30 -0.60
CA PHE A 165 20.05 -0.37 -0.84
C PHE A 165 20.59 0.91 -1.48
N ASP A 166 20.12 1.24 -2.68
CA ASP A 166 20.40 2.53 -3.30
C ASP A 166 19.34 3.57 -2.89
N LYS A 167 19.77 4.51 -2.05
CA LYS A 167 18.94 5.58 -1.51
C LYS A 167 18.72 6.74 -2.49
N ALA A 168 19.59 6.89 -3.50
CA ALA A 168 19.62 8.10 -4.33
C ALA A 168 18.31 8.39 -5.09
N PRO A 169 17.62 7.39 -5.68
CA PRO A 169 16.37 7.65 -6.38
C PRO A 169 15.25 8.12 -5.43
N PHE A 170 15.14 7.51 -4.26
CA PHE A 170 14.14 7.88 -3.23
C PHE A 170 14.42 9.26 -2.64
N ALA A 171 15.69 9.60 -2.42
CA ALA A 171 16.06 10.94 -1.98
C ALA A 171 15.71 12.00 -3.03
N THR A 172 15.82 11.67 -4.31
CA THR A 172 15.44 12.56 -5.42
C THR A 172 13.92 12.72 -5.52
N LEU A 173 13.17 11.60 -5.45
CA LEU A 173 11.72 11.59 -5.34
C LEU A 173 11.24 12.49 -4.19
N HIS A 174 11.79 12.29 -2.99
CA HIS A 174 11.47 13.09 -1.80
C HIS A 174 11.70 14.59 -2.01
N ARG A 175 12.86 14.99 -2.56
CA ARG A 175 13.15 16.40 -2.84
C ARG A 175 12.15 17.01 -3.82
N ASN A 176 11.79 16.27 -4.86
CA ASN A 176 10.85 16.76 -5.88
C ASN A 176 9.45 16.93 -5.30
N VAL A 177 8.94 15.95 -4.56
CA VAL A 177 7.64 16.04 -3.87
C VAL A 177 7.61 17.25 -2.92
N ARG A 178 8.66 17.44 -2.11
CA ARG A 178 8.78 18.61 -1.24
C ARG A 178 8.79 19.93 -2.00
N GLY A 179 9.47 19.98 -3.15
CA GLY A 179 9.48 21.15 -4.02
C GLY A 179 8.10 21.54 -4.51
N THR A 180 7.32 20.56 -4.98
CA THR A 180 5.92 20.75 -5.42
C THR A 180 5.05 21.27 -4.28
N LEU A 181 5.10 20.63 -3.11
CA LEU A 181 4.28 21.03 -1.97
C LEU A 181 4.65 22.42 -1.44
N ARG A 182 5.93 22.78 -1.45
CA ARG A 182 6.36 24.14 -1.12
C ARG A 182 5.73 25.15 -2.08
N GLY A 183 5.76 24.87 -3.38
CA GLY A 183 5.14 25.72 -4.39
C GLY A 183 3.65 25.93 -4.13
N MET A 184 2.92 24.88 -3.78
CA MET A 184 1.48 24.97 -3.42
C MET A 184 1.26 25.82 -2.17
N LEU A 185 2.04 25.57 -1.11
CA LEU A 185 1.95 26.32 0.15
C LEU A 185 2.24 27.82 -0.01
N ASP A 186 3.15 28.17 -0.91
CA ASP A 186 3.51 29.55 -1.23
C ASP A 186 2.44 30.24 -2.10
N GLN A 187 1.72 29.49 -2.94
CA GLN A 187 0.58 30.00 -3.71
C GLN A 187 -0.60 30.34 -2.80
N GLU A 188 -0.93 29.48 -1.83
CA GLU A 188 -2.02 29.70 -0.87
C GLU A 188 -1.78 30.88 0.09
N ARG A 189 -0.55 31.41 0.16
CA ARG A 189 -0.21 32.56 0.99
C ARG A 189 -0.50 33.91 0.33
N ARG A 190 -0.74 33.92 -0.98
CA ARG A 190 -1.00 35.13 -1.78
C ARG A 190 -2.49 35.38 -1.90
#